data_AF-A0A2U1LZG8-F1
#
_entry.id   AF-A0A2U1LZG8-F1
#
_cell.length_a   1.000
_cell.length_b   1.000
_cell.length_c   1.000
_cell.angle_alpha   90.00
_cell.angle_beta   90.00
_cell.angle_gamma   90.00
#
_symmetry.space_group_name_H-M   'P 1'
#
loop_
_entity.id
_entity.type
_entity.pdbx_description
1 polymer ?
#
loop_
_entity_poly.entity_id
_entity_poly.type
_entity_poly.pdbx_seq_one_letter_code
_entity_poly.pdbx_strand_id
1 'polypeptide(L)'
;MFMMLLAMASAGPNARKCKKERSLALNACKSVMYGRLPSSYCCQRVRVTHAKCICPVITAKLVALVNVDLLTKLITGCGRKVPRRFKCGSLTTP
;
A
#
# COMPACT_ATOMS: atom_id res chain seq x y z
N MET A 1 20.90 29.84 23.08
CA MET A 1 19.57 29.47 22.54
C MET A 1 19.50 29.87 21.08
N PHE A 2 19.70 28.93 20.15
CA PHE A 2 19.31 29.08 18.74
C PHE A 2 18.67 27.76 18.32
N MET A 3 17.34 27.68 18.48
CA MET A 3 16.53 26.57 18.00
C MET A 3 16.49 26.60 16.47
N MET A 4 17.31 25.80 15.80
CA MET A 4 17.02 25.40 14.43
C MET A 4 15.83 24.43 14.46
N LEU A 5 14.63 24.96 14.24
CA LEU A 5 13.47 24.15 13.87
C LEU A 5 13.79 23.47 12.51
N LEU A 6 14.19 22.21 12.57
CA LEU A 6 14.14 21.31 11.42
C LEU A 6 12.66 21.10 11.09
N ALA A 7 12.10 21.97 10.25
CA ALA A 7 10.88 21.68 9.52
C ALA A 7 11.20 20.51 8.58
N MET A 8 11.03 19.29 9.08
CA MET A 8 11.08 18.07 8.29
C MET A 8 9.90 18.13 7.33
N ALA A 9 10.04 18.83 6.21
CA ALA A 9 9.12 18.72 5.10
C ALA A 9 9.16 17.25 4.69
N SER A 10 8.17 16.48 5.14
CA SER A 10 7.97 15.10 4.72
C SER A 10 7.57 15.16 3.25
N ALA A 11 8.55 15.32 2.37
CA ALA A 11 8.40 15.27 0.93
C ALA A 11 7.95 13.85 0.59
N GLY A 12 6.64 13.63 0.65
CA GLY A 12 6.03 12.39 0.20
C GLY A 12 6.47 12.11 -1.24
N PRO A 13 6.44 10.85 -1.68
CA PRO A 13 6.86 10.47 -3.02
C PRO A 13 6.19 11.35 -4.08
N ASN A 14 6.99 11.89 -5.00
CA ASN A 14 6.49 12.68 -6.13
C ASN A 14 5.70 11.80 -7.12
N ALA A 15 4.91 12.41 -8.00
CA ALA A 15 4.01 11.70 -8.91
C ALA A 15 4.73 10.65 -9.79
N ARG A 16 5.95 10.95 -10.26
CA ARG A 16 6.77 10.02 -11.06
C ARG A 16 7.19 8.80 -10.24
N LYS A 17 7.63 8.99 -8.99
CA LYS A 17 7.97 7.90 -8.08
C LYS A 17 6.75 7.04 -7.77
N CYS A 18 5.59 7.65 -7.54
CA CYS A 18 4.35 6.92 -7.34
C CYS A 18 3.91 6.10 -8.57
N LYS A 19 4.08 6.61 -9.79
CA LYS A 19 3.79 5.84 -11.02
C LYS A 19 4.61 4.56 -11.08
N LYS A 20 5.91 4.65 -10.79
CA LYS A 20 6.81 3.48 -10.77
C LYS A 20 6.46 2.51 -9.64
N GLU A 21 6.25 3.03 -8.43
CA GLU A 21 5.87 2.19 -7.28
C GLU A 21 4.55 1.44 -7.52
N ARG A 22 3.56 2.12 -8.10
CA ARG A 22 2.27 1.52 -8.47
C ARG A 22 2.46 0.37 -9.47
N SER A 23 3.17 0.60 -10.57
CA SER A 23 3.36 -0.43 -11.59
C SER A 23 4.07 -1.66 -11.02
N LEU A 24 5.12 -1.46 -10.22
CA LEU A 24 5.85 -2.56 -9.59
C LEU A 24 4.98 -3.33 -8.59
N ALA A 25 4.21 -2.63 -7.74
CA ALA A 25 3.33 -3.27 -6.78
C ALA A 25 2.19 -4.06 -7.45
N LEU A 26 1.53 -3.48 -8.46
CA LEU A 26 0.43 -4.15 -9.17
C LEU A 26 0.92 -5.39 -9.93
N ASN A 27 2.07 -5.30 -10.60
CA ASN A 27 2.63 -6.43 -11.33
C ASN A 27 3.08 -7.54 -10.38
N ALA A 28 3.70 -7.18 -9.25
CA ALA A 28 4.17 -8.16 -8.27
C ALA A 28 3.02 -8.86 -7.52
N CYS A 29 1.98 -8.11 -7.16
CA CYS A 29 0.92 -8.56 -6.26
C CYS A 29 -0.41 -8.85 -6.95
N LYS A 30 -0.43 -8.95 -8.29
CA LYS A 30 -1.65 -9.21 -9.07
C LYS A 30 -2.39 -10.44 -8.56
N SER A 31 -1.69 -11.54 -8.29
CA SER A 31 -2.28 -12.79 -7.77
C SER A 31 -2.88 -12.63 -6.37
N VAL A 32 -2.28 -11.78 -5.53
CA VAL A 32 -2.72 -11.50 -4.15
C VAL A 32 -4.07 -10.79 -4.13
N MET A 33 -4.34 -9.92 -5.11
CA MET A 33 -5.66 -9.30 -5.27
C MET A 33 -6.76 -10.35 -5.48
N TYR A 34 -6.43 -11.50 -6.09
CA TYR A 34 -7.35 -12.62 -6.28
C TYR A 34 -7.29 -13.65 -5.14
N GLY A 35 -6.74 -13.29 -3.98
CA GLY A 35 -6.69 -14.14 -2.78
C GLY A 35 -5.59 -15.21 -2.80
N ARG A 36 -4.66 -15.20 -3.75
CA ARG A 36 -3.50 -16.11 -3.74
C ARG A 36 -2.42 -15.64 -2.78
N LEU A 37 -1.56 -16.57 -2.35
CA LEU A 37 -0.43 -16.26 -1.49
C LEU A 37 0.56 -15.29 -2.17
N PRO A 38 1.14 -14.33 -1.41
CA PRO A 38 2.12 -13.40 -1.93
C PRO A 38 3.45 -14.09 -2.25
N SER A 39 4.04 -13.73 -3.39
CA SER A 39 5.44 -14.05 -3.69
C SER A 39 6.39 -13.24 -2.82
N SER A 40 7.65 -13.68 -2.71
CA SER A 40 8.71 -12.93 -2.03
C SER A 40 8.85 -11.50 -2.59
N TYR A 41 8.78 -11.36 -3.92
CA TYR A 41 8.81 -10.07 -4.59
C TYR A 41 7.59 -9.20 -4.25
N CYS A 42 6.38 -9.78 -4.20
CA CYS A 42 5.20 -9.05 -3.75
C CYS A 42 5.36 -8.56 -2.31
N CYS A 43 5.81 -9.41 -1.38
CA CYS A 43 6.03 -8.99 0.00
C CYS A 43 7.08 -7.87 0.11
N GLN A 44 8.15 -7.92 -0.69
CA GLN A 44 9.10 -6.82 -0.76
C GLN A 44 8.42 -5.52 -1.21
N ARG A 45 7.61 -5.57 -2.28
CA ARG A 45 6.85 -4.41 -2.77
C ARG A 45 5.87 -3.88 -1.72
N VAL A 46 5.18 -4.76 -1.00
CA VAL A 46 4.25 -4.40 0.08
C VAL A 46 4.95 -3.62 1.20
N ARG A 47 6.20 -3.98 1.55
CA ARG A 47 6.99 -3.31 2.59
C ARG A 47 7.46 -1.91 2.17
N VAL A 48 7.95 -1.78 0.92
CA VAL A 48 8.65 -0.56 0.47
C VAL A 48 7.77 0.42 -0.28
N THR A 49 6.59 0.01 -0.73
CA THR A 49 5.68 0.88 -1.48
C THR A 49 4.90 1.80 -0.55
N HIS A 50 4.85 3.08 -0.89
CA HIS A 50 4.15 4.06 -0.09
C HIS A 50 2.65 3.94 -0.28
N ALA A 51 1.89 3.89 0.82
CA ALA A 51 0.43 3.86 0.78
C ALA A 51 -0.14 5.05 -0.01
N LYS A 52 0.46 6.25 0.13
CA LYS A 52 0.08 7.46 -0.63
C LYS A 52 0.10 7.26 -2.15
N CYS A 53 0.95 6.38 -2.67
CA CYS A 53 1.02 6.08 -4.10
C CYS A 53 -0.01 5.04 -4.56
N ILE A 54 -0.48 4.17 -3.66
CA ILE A 54 -1.39 3.06 -3.97
C ILE A 54 -2.84 3.41 -3.66
N CYS A 55 -3.13 4.08 -2.56
CA CYS A 55 -4.50 4.38 -2.15
C CYS A 55 -5.36 5.10 -3.21
N PRO A 56 -4.82 6.04 -4.03
CA PRO A 56 -5.61 6.67 -5.10
C PRO A 56 -6.08 5.69 -6.19
N VAL A 57 -5.50 4.49 -6.24
CA VAL A 57 -5.73 3.49 -7.29
C VAL A 57 -6.70 2.40 -6.85
N ILE A 58 -6.96 2.33 -5.54
CA ILE A 58 -7.89 1.39 -4.94
C ILE A 58 -9.30 1.97 -5.06
N THR A 59 -9.98 1.59 -6.13
CA THR A 59 -11.34 2.03 -6.46
C THR A 59 -12.38 1.06 -5.90
N ALA A 60 -13.62 1.52 -5.75
CA ALA A 60 -14.73 0.68 -5.30
C ALA A 60 -14.92 -0.57 -6.18
N LYS A 61 -14.73 -0.43 -7.49
CA LYS A 61 -14.79 -1.56 -8.45
C LYS A 61 -13.73 -2.63 -8.15
N LEU A 62 -12.52 -2.22 -7.74
CA LEU A 62 -11.48 -3.17 -7.35
C LEU A 62 -11.83 -3.83 -6.01
N VAL A 63 -12.31 -3.04 -5.04
CA VAL A 63 -12.68 -3.54 -3.71
C VAL A 63 -13.80 -4.57 -3.78
N ALA A 64 -14.76 -4.41 -4.71
CA ALA A 64 -15.83 -5.37 -4.92
C ALA A 64 -15.36 -6.75 -5.41
N LEU A 65 -14.13 -6.86 -5.95
CA LEU A 65 -13.57 -8.10 -6.48
C LEU A 65 -12.63 -8.81 -5.50
N VAL A 66 -12.30 -8.19 -4.37
CA VAL A 66 -11.29 -8.71 -3.44
C VAL A 66 -11.89 -8.94 -2.06
N ASN A 67 -11.46 -10.01 -1.39
CA ASN A 67 -11.77 -10.23 0.01
C ASN A 67 -10.84 -9.35 0.87
N VAL A 68 -11.38 -8.29 1.49
CA VAL A 68 -10.60 -7.30 2.24
C VAL A 68 -9.96 -7.90 3.50
N ASP A 69 -10.64 -8.81 4.20
CA ASP A 69 -10.09 -9.49 5.37
C ASP A 69 -8.89 -10.37 5.00
N LEU A 70 -9.04 -11.16 3.94
CA LEU A 70 -7.96 -12.00 3.41
C LEU A 70 -6.80 -11.14 2.93
N LEU A 71 -7.08 -10.09 2.16
CA LEU A 71 -6.04 -9.17 1.66
C LEU A 71 -5.27 -8.52 2.82
N THR A 72 -5.98 -8.08 3.86
CA THR A 72 -5.38 -7.50 5.06
C THR A 72 -4.46 -8.52 5.74
N LYS A 73 -4.90 -9.78 5.90
CA LYS A 73 -4.08 -10.87 6.46
C LYS A 73 -2.83 -11.17 5.62
N LEU A 74 -2.94 -11.18 4.29
CA LEU A 74 -1.80 -11.45 3.41
C LEU A 74 -0.77 -10.31 3.47
N ILE A 75 -1.23 -9.06 3.50
CA ILE A 75 -0.37 -7.87 3.61
C ILE A 75 0.33 -7.83 4.98
N THR A 76 -0.38 -8.12 6.07
CA THR A 76 0.23 -8.17 7.41
C THR A 76 1.18 -9.35 7.55
N GLY A 77 0.88 -10.50 6.93
CA GLY A 77 1.79 -11.65 6.82
C GLY A 77 3.10 -11.32 6.10
N CYS A 78 3.07 -10.38 5.13
CA CYS A 78 4.29 -9.84 4.54
C CYS A 78 5.09 -8.93 5.49
N GLY A 79 4.63 -8.63 6.71
CA GLY A 79 5.32 -7.77 7.68
C GLY A 79 4.96 -6.28 7.57
N ARG A 80 3.91 -5.93 6.83
CA ARG A 80 3.40 -4.55 6.74
C ARG A 80 2.41 -4.32 7.87
N LYS A 81 2.68 -3.34 8.74
CA LYS A 81 1.71 -2.89 9.75
C LYS A 81 0.57 -2.16 9.07
N VAL A 82 -0.65 -2.65 9.26
CA VAL A 82 -1.88 -2.03 8.76
C VAL A 82 -2.69 -1.56 9.98
N PRO A 83 -2.89 -0.24 10.16
CA PRO A 83 -3.71 0.25 11.26
C PRO A 83 -5.16 -0.24 11.14
N ARG A 84 -5.83 -0.43 12.28
CA ARG A 84 -7.27 -0.75 12.28
C ARG A 84 -8.07 0.39 11.67
N ARG A 85 -9.12 0.06 10.90
CA ARG A 85 -9.97 1.04 10.21
C ARG A 85 -9.19 2.05 9.36
N PHE A 86 -8.05 1.64 8.82
CA PHE A 86 -7.29 2.43 7.87
C PHE A 86 -8.03 2.53 6.54
N LYS A 87 -8.22 3.77 6.06
CA LYS A 87 -8.85 4.08 4.76
C LYS A 87 -7.77 4.28 3.69
N CYS A 88 -7.91 3.55 2.58
CA CYS A 88 -7.02 3.60 1.44
C CYS A 88 -7.84 3.62 0.14
N GLY A 89 -8.13 4.82 -0.36
CA GLY A 89 -9.08 4.98 -1.46
C GLY A 89 -10.48 4.55 -1.02
N SER A 90 -11.07 3.62 -1.76
CA SER A 90 -12.36 2.99 -1.42
C SER A 90 -12.25 1.79 -0.48
N LEU A 91 -11.04 1.32 -0.17
CA LEU A 91 -10.83 0.20 0.75
C LEU A 91 -10.73 0.72 2.20
N THR A 92 -11.46 0.08 3.09
CA THR A 92 -11.34 0.29 4.53
C THR A 92 -11.00 -1.05 5.17
N THR A 93 -9.91 -1.09 5.90
CA THR A 93 -9.49 -2.29 6.65
C THR A 93 -10.40 -2.49 7.87
N PRO A 94 -10.61 -3.75 8.29
CA PRO A 94 -11.39 -4.05 9.50
C PRO A 94 -10.79 -3.43 10.78
#